data_AF-A0A7V8VZ86-F1
#
_entry.id   AF-A0A7V8VZ86-F1
#
_cell.length_a   1.000
_cell.length_b   1.000
_cell.length_c   1.000
_cell.angle_alpha   90.00
_cell.angle_beta   90.00
_cell.angle_gamma   90.00
#
_symmetry.space_group_name_H-M   'P 1'
#
loop_
_entity.id
_entity.type
_entity.pdbx_description
1 polymer ?
#
loop_
_entity_poly.entity_id
_entity_poly.type
_entity_poly.pdbx_seq_one_letter_code
_entity_poly.pdbx_strand_id
1 'polypeptide(L)'
;MYLFPPKPMFRFVQAKVPGLTTATRVAVMVSVVLVGLLPEGVRAATVSGTDALSIRACPSLSCEIVATAPLGALLDITGELQNGFAPVTWEGVSGFAYRLFVADPGASPWLVQGETGCNQIALIFNIGIGFAPSQSILDTLTGRDVAATMFPMGWWAPQEPEYLRSLDDAGFVIGTHGDQRNVLTGAADETILADVEASIVAIEDVIERPIDPWFTPYAAATDERIRSIVSGLGFMPVGWTVAANDYGDTATSEAVYERVMGGAHPGAIVEFHLDGPATEWSTAVALPGIIDGLRSQGYDLVTVADLAKPCPA
;
A
#
# COMPACT_ATOMS: atom_id res chain seq x y z
N MET A 1 2.62 18.03 55.46
CA MET A 1 3.81 18.19 54.60
C MET A 1 3.65 17.22 53.44
N TYR A 2 2.91 17.62 52.41
CA TYR A 2 2.64 16.81 51.22
C TYR A 2 3.50 17.35 50.08
N LEU A 3 4.42 16.52 49.57
CA LEU A 3 5.25 16.82 48.40
C LEU A 3 4.53 16.31 47.15
N PHE A 4 4.18 17.22 46.24
CA PHE A 4 3.73 16.90 44.90
C PHE A 4 4.93 16.42 44.05
N PRO A 5 4.78 15.41 43.17
CA PRO A 5 5.80 15.12 42.16
C PRO A 5 5.76 16.16 41.02
N PRO A 6 6.87 16.37 40.31
CA PRO A 6 6.97 17.40 39.28
C PRO A 6 6.20 17.00 38.02
N LYS A 7 5.52 17.97 37.39
CA LYS A 7 4.95 17.82 36.04
C LYS A 7 6.09 17.71 35.02
N PRO A 8 6.05 16.80 34.04
CA PRO A 8 7.00 16.83 32.95
C PRO A 8 6.66 18.02 32.03
N MET A 9 7.61 18.94 31.86
CA MET A 9 7.61 19.90 30.76
C MET A 9 8.24 19.21 29.55
N PHE A 10 7.44 18.85 28.55
CA PHE A 10 7.95 18.42 27.25
C PHE A 10 8.12 19.63 26.35
N ARG A 11 9.34 19.82 25.86
CA ARG A 11 9.73 20.87 24.92
C ARG A 11 9.64 20.28 23.52
N PHE A 12 8.70 20.76 22.71
CA PHE A 12 8.64 20.43 21.29
C PHE A 12 9.94 20.87 20.62
N VAL A 13 10.67 19.93 20.01
CA VAL A 13 11.78 20.26 19.11
C VAL A 13 11.21 20.30 17.70
N GLN A 14 10.86 21.50 17.25
CA GLN A 14 10.69 21.76 15.82
C GLN A 14 12.09 21.80 15.18
N ALA A 15 12.43 20.78 14.41
CA ALA A 15 13.55 20.89 13.48
C ALA A 15 13.10 21.77 12.30
N LYS A 16 13.60 23.00 12.25
CA LYS A 16 13.33 23.94 11.16
C LYS A 16 14.35 23.68 10.04
N VAL A 17 13.96 22.95 9.01
CA VAL A 17 14.76 22.81 7.78
C VAL A 17 14.57 24.10 6.96
N PRO A 18 15.63 24.87 6.64
CA PRO A 18 15.47 26.10 5.88
C PRO A 18 15.26 25.76 4.40
N GLY A 19 14.07 26.04 3.84
CA GLY A 19 13.82 25.90 2.40
C GLY A 19 12.39 25.65 1.96
N LEU A 20 11.49 25.16 2.84
CA LEU A 20 10.11 24.86 2.43
C LEU A 20 9.22 26.11 2.40
N THR A 21 8.84 26.53 1.20
CA THR A 21 7.68 27.40 0.98
C THR A 21 6.41 26.56 0.85
N THR A 22 5.50 26.76 1.80
CA THR A 22 4.04 26.50 1.73
C THR A 22 3.57 25.04 1.62
N ALA A 23 3.17 24.52 2.80
CA ALA A 23 2.03 23.62 3.02
C ALA A 23 2.12 22.13 2.62
N THR A 24 3.15 21.40 3.09
CA THR A 24 3.01 19.95 3.32
C THR A 24 3.03 19.69 4.83
N ARG A 25 1.85 19.49 5.42
CA ARG A 25 1.73 19.02 6.80
C ARG A 25 1.88 17.51 6.79
N VAL A 26 3.13 17.02 6.76
CA VAL A 26 3.38 15.63 7.17
C VAL A 26 3.25 15.59 8.69
N ALA A 27 2.06 15.28 9.18
CA ALA A 27 1.87 14.93 10.58
C ALA A 27 2.34 13.49 10.75
N VAL A 28 3.65 13.28 10.85
CA VAL A 28 4.22 11.99 11.27
C VAL A 28 3.76 11.75 12.71
N MET A 29 2.70 10.96 12.87
CA MET A 29 2.26 10.51 14.17
C MET A 29 3.20 9.37 14.59
N VAL A 30 4.35 9.73 15.15
CA VAL A 30 5.17 8.77 15.90
C VAL A 30 4.28 8.25 17.02
N SER A 31 3.73 7.05 16.82
CA SER A 31 3.00 6.31 17.82
C SER A 31 4.01 5.95 18.92
N VAL A 32 4.22 6.88 19.85
CA VAL A 32 4.85 6.57 21.13
C VAL A 32 3.87 5.65 21.82
N VAL A 33 4.15 4.37 21.69
CA VAL A 33 3.42 3.26 22.28
C VAL A 33 3.16 3.59 23.76
N LEU A 34 1.91 3.95 24.07
CA LEU A 34 1.39 4.08 25.43
C LEU A 34 1.13 2.66 25.98
N VAL A 35 2.15 1.81 26.06
CA VAL A 35 2.05 0.39 26.49
C VAL A 35 1.69 0.22 27.97
N GLY A 36 1.35 1.29 28.69
CA GLY A 36 1.20 1.28 30.15
C GLY A 36 -0.21 1.24 30.73
N LEU A 37 -1.30 1.34 29.96
CA LEU A 37 -2.64 1.65 30.53
C LEU A 37 -3.83 0.89 29.93
N LEU A 38 -3.64 -0.01 28.97
CA LEU A 38 -4.77 -0.73 28.39
C LEU A 38 -5.25 -1.86 29.32
N PRO A 39 -6.58 -2.05 29.45
CA PRO A 39 -7.14 -3.20 30.15
C PRO A 39 -6.62 -4.53 29.60
N GLU A 40 -6.59 -5.58 30.42
CA GLU A 40 -6.25 -6.93 29.95
C GLU A 40 -7.13 -7.34 28.76
N GLY A 41 -6.49 -7.85 27.70
CA GLY A 41 -7.17 -8.29 26.47
C GLY A 41 -7.39 -7.19 25.42
N VAL A 42 -7.08 -5.92 25.73
CA VAL A 42 -7.15 -4.82 24.76
C VAL A 42 -5.80 -4.63 24.10
N ARG A 43 -5.79 -4.50 22.76
CA ARG A 43 -4.58 -4.28 21.97
C ARG A 43 -4.70 -2.96 21.19
N ALA A 44 -3.69 -2.11 21.30
CA ALA A 44 -3.60 -0.91 20.48
C ALA A 44 -3.40 -1.29 19.01
N ALA A 45 -4.07 -0.56 18.12
CA ALA A 45 -3.94 -0.69 16.69
C ALA A 45 -4.06 0.68 16.00
N THR A 46 -3.71 0.72 14.72
CA THR A 46 -3.77 1.93 13.90
C THR A 46 -4.51 1.65 12.59
N VAL A 47 -5.28 2.61 12.10
CA VAL A 47 -5.86 2.56 10.75
C VAL A 47 -4.75 2.70 9.71
N SER A 48 -4.69 1.76 8.76
CA SER A 48 -3.70 1.75 7.67
C SER A 48 -4.34 1.37 6.33
N GLY A 49 -3.78 1.81 5.22
CA GLY A 49 -4.20 1.40 3.87
C GLY A 49 -5.54 1.98 3.39
N THR A 50 -6.14 2.92 4.13
CA THR A 50 -7.40 3.55 3.78
C THR A 50 -7.53 4.92 4.44
N ASP A 51 -8.07 5.90 3.71
CA ASP A 51 -8.32 7.25 4.23
C ASP A 51 -9.40 7.28 5.31
N ALA A 52 -10.34 6.33 5.24
CA ALA A 52 -11.55 6.34 6.06
C ALA A 52 -12.02 4.90 6.35
N LEU A 53 -11.69 4.39 7.54
CA LEU A 53 -12.12 3.08 7.99
C LEU A 53 -13.54 3.13 8.59
N SER A 54 -14.46 2.43 7.95
CA SER A 54 -15.82 2.25 8.47
C SER A 54 -15.84 1.32 9.68
N ILE A 55 -16.37 1.81 10.80
CA ILE A 55 -16.69 1.02 11.99
C ILE A 55 -18.19 0.73 11.96
N ARG A 56 -18.56 -0.55 11.96
CA ARG A 56 -19.95 -1.01 11.75
C ARG A 56 -20.56 -1.60 13.02
N ALA A 57 -21.89 -1.55 13.11
CA ALA A 57 -22.62 -2.07 14.27
C ALA A 57 -22.50 -3.60 14.46
N CYS A 58 -22.16 -4.32 13.38
CA CYS A 58 -21.95 -5.76 13.38
C CYS A 58 -20.83 -6.16 12.38
N PRO A 59 -20.28 -7.38 12.44
CA PRO A 59 -19.19 -7.84 11.57
C PRO A 59 -19.69 -8.23 10.16
N SER A 60 -20.26 -7.27 9.43
CA SER A 60 -20.77 -7.45 8.07
C SER A 60 -20.77 -6.13 7.30
N LEU A 61 -20.52 -6.18 5.99
CA LEU A 61 -20.69 -5.03 5.09
C LEU A 61 -22.13 -4.53 5.00
N SER A 62 -23.12 -5.37 5.33
CA SER A 62 -24.54 -5.00 5.33
C SER A 62 -24.96 -4.17 6.55
N CYS A 63 -24.11 -4.06 7.56
CA CYS A 63 -24.42 -3.36 8.80
C CYS A 63 -24.16 -1.86 8.71
N GLU A 64 -24.97 -1.10 9.45
CA GLU A 64 -24.85 0.36 9.57
C GLU A 64 -23.44 0.76 10.03
N ILE A 65 -22.93 1.85 9.44
CA ILE A 65 -21.68 2.48 9.85
C ILE A 65 -21.98 3.37 11.06
N VAL A 66 -21.40 3.03 12.22
CA VAL A 66 -21.60 3.76 13.48
C VAL A 66 -20.52 4.82 13.72
N ALA A 67 -19.37 4.69 13.05
CA ALA A 67 -18.30 5.68 13.04
C ALA A 67 -17.38 5.50 11.82
N THR A 68 -16.56 6.50 11.53
CA THR A 68 -15.55 6.43 10.46
C THR A 68 -14.24 7.02 10.98
N ALA A 69 -13.23 6.16 11.16
CA ALA A 69 -11.93 6.55 11.67
C ALA A 69 -11.00 6.92 10.51
N PRO A 70 -10.32 8.07 10.55
CA PRO A 70 -9.40 8.48 9.49
C PRO A 70 -8.13 7.62 9.46
N LEU A 71 -7.38 7.68 8.36
CA LEU A 71 -6.02 7.12 8.27
C LEU A 71 -5.16 7.54 9.47
N GLY A 72 -4.40 6.60 10.04
CA GLY A 72 -3.54 6.85 11.19
C GLY A 72 -4.29 6.98 12.53
N ALA A 73 -5.61 6.85 12.57
CA ALA A 73 -6.36 6.85 13.83
C ALA A 73 -5.97 5.66 14.71
N LEU A 74 -5.81 5.93 16.02
CA LEU A 74 -5.56 4.90 17.02
C LEU A 74 -6.86 4.22 17.43
N LEU A 75 -6.86 2.89 17.41
CA LEU A 75 -7.98 2.02 17.74
C LEU A 75 -7.59 1.10 18.90
N ASP A 76 -8.58 0.74 19.71
CA ASP A 76 -8.46 -0.34 20.68
C ASP A 76 -9.14 -1.59 20.11
N ILE A 77 -8.39 -2.66 19.83
CA ILE A 77 -8.97 -3.98 19.52
C ILE A 77 -9.44 -4.59 20.83
N THR A 78 -10.73 -4.88 20.92
CA THR A 78 -11.40 -5.30 22.17
C THR A 78 -11.78 -6.77 22.21
N GLY A 79 -11.38 -7.56 21.21
CA GLY A 79 -11.71 -8.98 21.16
C GLY A 79 -11.16 -9.70 19.93
N GLU A 80 -11.69 -10.91 19.70
CA GLU A 80 -11.30 -11.78 18.60
C GLU A 80 -12.03 -11.47 17.29
N LEU A 81 -11.39 -11.85 16.18
CA LEU A 81 -11.93 -11.68 14.83
C LEU A 81 -13.25 -12.42 14.62
N GLN A 82 -14.17 -11.78 13.92
CA GLN A 82 -15.47 -12.33 13.55
C GLN A 82 -15.75 -12.01 12.10
N ASN A 83 -15.92 -13.02 11.24
CA ASN A 83 -16.24 -12.87 9.82
C ASN A 83 -15.32 -11.87 9.06
N GLY A 84 -14.02 -11.83 9.38
CA GLY A 84 -13.07 -10.89 8.77
C GLY A 84 -13.07 -9.48 9.37
N PHE A 85 -13.89 -9.22 10.39
CA PHE A 85 -13.92 -7.95 11.11
C PHE A 85 -13.32 -8.07 12.52
N ALA A 86 -12.54 -7.06 12.91
CA ALA A 86 -12.05 -6.88 14.27
C ALA A 86 -13.04 -6.06 15.11
N PRO A 87 -13.40 -6.51 16.32
CA PRO A 87 -14.06 -5.66 17.31
C PRO A 87 -13.10 -4.53 17.72
N VAL A 88 -13.50 -3.29 17.48
CA VAL A 88 -12.68 -2.10 17.77
C VAL A 88 -13.46 -1.07 18.56
N THR A 89 -12.75 -0.26 19.33
CA THR A 89 -13.26 0.98 19.91
C THR A 89 -12.41 2.15 19.42
N TRP A 90 -13.07 3.21 18.95
CA TRP A 90 -12.45 4.45 18.50
C TRP A 90 -13.20 5.64 19.10
N GLU A 91 -12.49 6.52 19.81
CA GLU A 91 -13.07 7.70 20.48
C GLU A 91 -14.32 7.36 21.34
N GLY A 92 -14.33 6.18 21.96
CA GLY A 92 -15.44 5.68 22.79
C GLY A 92 -16.60 5.04 22.02
N VAL A 93 -16.54 4.97 20.69
CA VAL A 93 -17.51 4.24 19.87
C VAL A 93 -17.00 2.83 19.60
N SER A 94 -17.74 1.83 20.07
CA SER A 94 -17.43 0.42 19.81
C SER A 94 -18.20 -0.12 18.60
N GLY A 95 -17.53 -0.97 17.82
CA GLY A 95 -18.13 -1.65 16.67
C GLY A 95 -17.14 -2.63 16.02
N PHE A 96 -17.31 -2.87 14.73
CA PHE A 96 -16.53 -3.84 13.96
C PHE A 96 -15.92 -3.17 12.73
N ALA A 97 -14.61 -3.27 12.56
CA ALA A 97 -13.88 -2.75 11.42
C ALA A 97 -13.23 -3.89 10.62
N TYR A 98 -13.15 -3.76 9.31
CA TYR A 98 -12.55 -4.81 8.47
C TYR A 98 -11.07 -4.99 8.81
N ARG A 99 -10.65 -6.22 9.11
CA ARG A 99 -9.35 -6.48 9.74
C ARG A 99 -8.16 -6.07 8.89
N LEU A 100 -8.31 -6.08 7.56
CA LEU A 100 -7.22 -5.72 6.67
C LEU A 100 -6.69 -4.31 6.97
N PHE A 101 -7.55 -3.36 7.34
CA PHE A 101 -7.17 -1.96 7.57
C PHE A 101 -6.84 -1.64 9.04
N VAL A 102 -6.78 -2.65 9.90
CA VAL A 102 -6.48 -2.51 11.33
C VAL A 102 -5.11 -3.13 11.60
N ALA A 103 -4.08 -2.29 11.77
CA ALA A 103 -2.72 -2.73 12.03
C ALA A 103 -2.45 -2.82 13.54
N ASP A 104 -2.18 -4.02 14.04
CA ASP A 104 -1.76 -4.24 15.43
C ASP A 104 -0.29 -4.72 15.49
N PRO A 105 0.49 -4.37 16.53
CA PRO A 105 1.92 -4.70 16.61
C PRO A 105 2.27 -6.19 16.61
N GLY A 106 1.30 -7.09 16.78
CA GLY A 106 1.51 -8.54 16.80
C GLY A 106 1.04 -9.27 15.53
N ALA A 107 0.38 -8.55 14.61
CA ALA A 107 -0.16 -9.09 13.37
C ALA A 107 -0.40 -7.95 12.38
N SER A 108 0.66 -7.50 11.73
CA SER A 108 0.60 -6.44 10.73
C SER A 108 -0.12 -6.96 9.48
N PRO A 109 -1.05 -6.17 8.91
CA PRO A 109 -1.75 -6.57 7.71
C PRO A 109 -0.77 -6.75 6.54
N TRP A 110 -1.12 -7.65 5.63
CA TRP A 110 -0.36 -7.92 4.43
C TRP A 110 -1.33 -8.34 3.32
N LEU A 111 -1.47 -7.50 2.31
CA LEU A 111 -2.33 -7.78 1.18
C LEU A 111 -1.53 -8.50 0.09
N VAL A 112 -1.64 -9.82 0.03
CA VAL A 112 -0.96 -10.66 -0.99
C VAL A 112 -1.92 -11.11 -2.09
N GLN A 113 -3.21 -11.20 -1.74
CA GLN A 113 -4.31 -11.57 -2.61
C GLN A 113 -5.61 -10.96 -2.06
N GLY A 114 -6.58 -10.73 -2.93
CA GLY A 114 -7.94 -10.36 -2.55
C GLY A 114 -8.71 -11.51 -1.90
N GLU A 115 -9.93 -11.21 -1.44
CA GLU A 115 -10.85 -12.23 -0.94
C GLU A 115 -11.22 -13.23 -2.03
N THR A 116 -11.24 -14.52 -1.67
CA THR A 116 -11.69 -15.58 -2.58
C THR A 116 -13.20 -15.47 -2.79
N GLY A 117 -13.65 -15.69 -4.03
CA GLY A 117 -15.08 -15.58 -4.41
C GLY A 117 -15.41 -14.30 -5.18
N CYS A 118 -14.51 -13.32 -5.20
CA CYS A 118 -14.51 -12.22 -6.16
C CYS A 118 -13.68 -12.62 -7.38
N ASN A 119 -14.28 -12.61 -8.58
CA ASN A 119 -13.53 -12.78 -9.83
C ASN A 119 -12.73 -11.50 -10.17
N GLN A 120 -11.95 -10.99 -9.22
CA GLN A 120 -11.14 -9.79 -9.38
C GLN A 120 -9.66 -10.15 -9.46
N ILE A 121 -8.92 -9.41 -10.28
CA ILE A 121 -7.47 -9.47 -10.35
C ILE A 121 -6.93 -8.03 -10.34
N ALA A 122 -5.88 -7.76 -9.55
CA ALA A 122 -5.18 -6.50 -9.60
C ALA A 122 -3.87 -6.63 -10.39
N LEU A 123 -3.62 -5.66 -11.28
CA LEU A 123 -2.33 -5.53 -11.97
C LEU A 123 -1.52 -4.43 -11.28
N ILE A 124 -0.30 -4.75 -10.89
CA ILE A 124 0.62 -3.81 -10.26
C ILE A 124 1.90 -3.67 -11.07
N PHE A 125 2.48 -2.47 -11.06
CA PHE A 125 3.75 -2.17 -11.72
C PHE A 125 4.73 -1.60 -10.72
N ASN A 126 5.79 -2.36 -10.42
CA ASN A 126 6.94 -1.86 -9.69
C ASN A 126 7.83 -1.07 -10.65
N ILE A 127 8.25 0.14 -10.26
CA ILE A 127 9.02 1.06 -11.12
C ILE A 127 10.25 1.54 -10.36
N GLY A 128 11.42 1.50 -11.01
CA GLY A 128 12.70 1.82 -10.39
C GLY A 128 13.77 0.75 -10.63
N ILE A 129 13.71 0.05 -11.76
CA ILE A 129 14.86 -0.74 -12.26
C ILE A 129 15.91 0.21 -12.84
N GLY A 130 15.47 1.25 -13.56
CA GLY A 130 16.30 2.33 -14.09
C GLY A 130 16.61 2.30 -15.59
N PHE A 131 15.78 1.63 -16.39
CA PHE A 131 15.77 1.83 -17.85
C PHE A 131 14.66 2.82 -18.24
N ALA A 132 14.55 3.13 -19.53
CA ALA A 132 13.50 4.02 -20.01
C ALA A 132 12.11 3.40 -19.75
N PRO A 133 11.16 4.14 -19.16
CA PRO A 133 9.81 3.66 -18.92
C PRO A 133 9.05 3.41 -20.22
N SER A 134 8.20 2.39 -20.23
CA SER A 134 7.49 1.98 -21.45
C SER A 134 6.19 2.75 -21.71
N GLN A 135 6.22 3.67 -22.68
CA GLN A 135 5.02 4.39 -23.13
C GLN A 135 3.95 3.44 -23.68
N SER A 136 4.34 2.35 -24.33
CA SER A 136 3.41 1.36 -24.89
C SER A 136 2.54 0.68 -23.83
N ILE A 137 3.08 0.48 -22.61
CA ILE A 137 2.31 -0.03 -21.47
C ILE A 137 1.25 0.98 -21.03
N LEU A 138 1.63 2.25 -20.87
CA LEU A 138 0.71 3.33 -20.51
C LEU A 138 -0.43 3.45 -21.56
N ASP A 139 -0.08 3.48 -22.84
CA ASP A 139 -1.05 3.54 -23.94
C ASP A 139 -1.99 2.32 -23.96
N THR A 140 -1.47 1.13 -23.63
CA THR A 140 -2.26 -0.11 -23.56
C THR A 140 -3.26 -0.07 -22.41
N LEU A 141 -2.82 0.32 -21.21
CA LEU A 141 -3.67 0.36 -20.02
C LEU A 141 -4.78 1.41 -20.17
N THR A 142 -4.42 2.62 -20.63
CA THR A 142 -5.38 3.71 -20.87
C THR A 142 -6.33 3.38 -22.02
N GLY A 143 -5.82 2.91 -23.16
CA GLY A 143 -6.64 2.56 -24.32
C GLY A 143 -7.57 1.36 -24.12
N ARG A 144 -7.43 0.62 -23.01
CA ARG A 144 -8.29 -0.51 -22.63
C ARG A 144 -9.06 -0.29 -21.33
N ASP A 145 -9.03 0.93 -20.78
CA ASP A 145 -9.68 1.29 -19.52
C ASP A 145 -9.35 0.28 -18.40
N VAL A 146 -8.06 -0.02 -18.23
CA VAL A 146 -7.59 -0.97 -17.20
C VAL A 146 -7.27 -0.22 -15.93
N ALA A 147 -7.91 -0.59 -14.83
CA ALA A 147 -7.50 -0.17 -13.50
C ALA A 147 -6.18 -0.87 -13.11
N ALA A 148 -5.20 -0.10 -12.67
CA ALA A 148 -3.89 -0.61 -12.26
C ALA A 148 -3.32 0.24 -11.10
N THR A 149 -2.33 -0.31 -10.41
CA THR A 149 -1.62 0.36 -9.33
C THR A 149 -0.12 0.43 -9.64
N MET A 150 0.44 1.64 -9.57
CA MET A 150 1.83 1.94 -9.85
C MET A 150 2.59 2.13 -8.54
N PHE A 151 3.77 1.54 -8.45
CA PHE A 151 4.65 1.65 -7.31
C PHE A 151 6.01 2.18 -7.75
N PRO A 152 6.14 3.50 -7.96
CA PRO A 152 7.43 4.12 -8.21
C PRO A 152 8.33 4.12 -6.97
N MET A 153 9.64 4.04 -7.21
CA MET A 153 10.65 4.33 -6.20
C MET A 153 10.89 5.84 -6.09
N GLY A 154 11.25 6.29 -4.89
CA GLY A 154 11.55 7.70 -4.59
C GLY A 154 12.69 8.26 -5.44
N TRP A 155 13.76 7.49 -5.63
CA TRP A 155 14.89 7.90 -6.46
C TRP A 155 14.53 8.10 -7.94
N TRP A 156 13.56 7.32 -8.44
CA TRP A 156 13.15 7.28 -9.85
C TRP A 156 12.21 8.45 -10.19
N ALA A 157 11.31 8.79 -9.27
CA ALA A 157 10.31 9.86 -9.44
C ALA A 157 10.90 11.20 -9.96
N PRO A 158 11.98 11.77 -9.38
CA PRO A 158 12.54 13.03 -9.88
C PRO A 158 13.37 12.87 -11.16
N GLN A 159 13.71 11.65 -11.57
CA GLN A 159 14.41 11.39 -12.83
C GLN A 159 13.46 11.31 -14.02
N GLU A 160 12.25 10.79 -13.81
CA GLU A 160 11.22 10.64 -14.84
C GLU A 160 9.92 11.40 -14.47
N PRO A 161 9.99 12.71 -14.14
CA PRO A 161 8.86 13.42 -13.53
C PRO A 161 7.67 13.61 -14.48
N GLU A 162 7.93 13.76 -15.79
CA GLU A 162 6.87 13.90 -16.80
C GLU A 162 6.11 12.58 -16.99
N TYR A 163 6.82 11.46 -16.96
CA TYR A 163 6.20 10.15 -17.09
C TYR A 163 5.37 9.81 -15.85
N LEU A 164 5.90 10.07 -14.64
CA LEU A 164 5.15 9.87 -13.40
C LEU A 164 3.88 10.73 -13.35
N ARG A 165 3.95 12.01 -13.75
CA ARG A 165 2.75 12.85 -13.87
C ARG A 165 1.75 12.30 -14.89
N SER A 166 2.22 11.72 -15.99
CA SER A 166 1.34 11.09 -16.98
C SER A 166 0.62 9.84 -16.44
N LEU A 167 1.26 9.08 -15.53
CA LEU A 167 0.59 7.97 -14.82
C LEU A 167 -0.50 8.49 -13.87
N ASP A 168 -0.21 9.58 -13.16
CA ASP A 168 -1.16 10.21 -12.24
C ASP A 168 -2.35 10.83 -12.98
N ASP A 169 -2.09 11.61 -14.03
CA ASP A 169 -3.10 12.24 -14.89
C ASP A 169 -4.01 11.20 -15.58
N ALA A 170 -3.49 10.00 -15.84
CA ALA A 170 -4.25 8.87 -16.36
C ALA A 170 -5.17 8.20 -15.30
N GLY A 171 -5.07 8.61 -14.03
CA GLY A 171 -5.92 8.13 -12.94
C GLY A 171 -5.48 6.80 -12.33
N PHE A 172 -4.23 6.38 -12.54
CA PHE A 172 -3.71 5.20 -11.85
C PHE A 172 -3.48 5.49 -10.36
N VAL A 173 -3.68 4.46 -9.52
CA VAL A 173 -3.32 4.54 -8.10
C VAL A 173 -1.80 4.58 -7.99
N ILE A 174 -1.25 5.52 -7.22
CA ILE A 174 0.18 5.71 -7.05
C ILE A 174 0.55 5.39 -5.59
N GLY A 175 1.17 4.23 -5.37
CA GLY A 175 1.78 3.86 -4.09
C GLY A 175 3.29 4.15 -4.07
N THR A 176 4.03 3.50 -3.18
CA THR A 176 5.50 3.60 -3.10
C THR A 176 6.18 2.22 -3.11
N HIS A 177 7.32 2.14 -3.81
CA HIS A 177 8.22 0.97 -3.80
C HIS A 177 9.48 1.18 -2.95
N GLY A 178 9.40 2.05 -1.93
CA GLY A 178 10.58 2.49 -1.16
C GLY A 178 11.39 3.57 -1.88
N ASP A 179 12.44 4.10 -1.25
CA ASP A 179 13.21 5.21 -1.83
C ASP A 179 14.32 4.70 -2.75
N GLN A 180 15.01 3.64 -2.35
CA GLN A 180 16.16 3.07 -3.07
C GLN A 180 15.98 1.56 -3.27
N ARG A 181 16.88 0.95 -4.04
CA ARG A 181 16.98 -0.51 -4.22
C ARG A 181 17.62 -1.20 -3.01
N ASN A 182 17.09 -0.92 -1.81
CA ASN A 182 17.57 -1.43 -0.54
C ASN A 182 16.80 -2.70 -0.15
N VAL A 183 17.54 -3.74 0.25
CA VAL A 183 16.94 -4.94 0.86
C VAL A 183 16.70 -4.66 2.34
N LEU A 184 15.46 -4.36 2.71
CA LEU A 184 15.11 -3.83 4.03
C LEU A 184 15.15 -4.86 5.17
N THR A 185 15.10 -6.16 4.89
CA THR A 185 15.09 -7.22 5.92
C THR A 185 16.34 -7.22 6.81
N GLY A 186 17.47 -6.72 6.30
CA GLY A 186 18.70 -6.54 7.07
C GLY A 186 18.90 -5.14 7.65
N ALA A 187 18.00 -4.20 7.39
CA ALA A 187 18.13 -2.80 7.77
C ALA A 187 17.62 -2.52 9.19
N ALA A 188 18.15 -1.49 9.84
CA ALA A 188 17.65 -0.98 11.12
C ALA A 188 16.28 -0.32 10.94
N ASP A 189 15.49 -0.24 12.01
CA ASP A 189 14.12 0.32 11.98
C ASP A 189 14.11 1.78 11.48
N GLU A 190 15.09 2.59 11.89
CA GLU A 190 15.23 3.97 11.44
C GLU A 190 15.58 4.08 9.96
N THR A 191 16.28 3.07 9.41
CA THR A 191 16.58 3.02 7.98
C THR A 191 15.36 2.66 7.16
N ILE A 192 14.52 1.73 7.64
CA ILE A 192 13.25 1.38 7.00
C ILE A 192 12.32 2.60 7.00
N LEU A 193 12.20 3.27 8.14
CA LEU A 193 11.41 4.49 8.26
C LEU A 193 11.87 5.57 7.28
N ALA A 194 13.17 5.88 7.27
CA ALA A 194 13.73 6.91 6.41
C ALA A 194 13.59 6.58 4.91
N ASP A 195 13.71 5.30 4.53
CA ASP A 195 13.54 4.84 3.14
C ASP A 195 12.09 5.06 2.67
N VAL A 196 11.10 4.71 3.48
CA VAL A 196 9.68 4.92 3.12
C VAL A 196 9.33 6.41 3.10
N GLU A 197 9.75 7.18 4.11
CA GLU A 197 9.48 8.64 4.19
C GLU A 197 10.12 9.42 3.05
N ALA A 198 11.37 9.12 2.70
CA ALA A 198 12.05 9.77 1.57
C ALA A 198 11.33 9.50 0.25
N SER A 199 10.84 8.27 0.06
CA SER A 199 10.08 7.89 -1.13
C SER A 199 8.78 8.67 -1.27
N ILE A 200 8.00 8.75 -0.18
CA ILE A 200 6.75 9.51 -0.13
C ILE A 200 7.01 10.94 -0.57
N VAL A 201 7.97 11.63 0.06
CA VAL A 201 8.28 13.03 -0.27
C VAL A 201 8.67 13.19 -1.74
N ALA A 202 9.57 12.34 -2.24
CA ALA A 202 10.05 12.45 -3.61
C ALA A 202 8.95 12.24 -4.67
N ILE A 203 8.00 11.33 -4.42
CA ILE A 203 6.88 11.05 -5.33
C ILE A 203 5.84 12.18 -5.24
N GLU A 204 5.45 12.57 -4.02
CA GLU A 204 4.45 13.65 -3.78
C GLU A 204 4.93 15.00 -4.35
N ASP A 205 6.22 15.30 -4.27
CA ASP A 205 6.81 16.52 -4.86
C ASP A 205 6.64 16.56 -6.41
N VAL A 206 6.53 15.40 -7.07
CA VAL A 206 6.37 15.32 -8.53
C VAL A 206 4.91 15.37 -8.96
N ILE A 207 4.02 14.67 -8.25
CA ILE A 207 2.58 14.58 -8.58
C ILE A 207 1.73 15.67 -7.90
N GLU A 208 2.32 16.45 -6.99
CA GLU A 208 1.68 17.57 -6.28
C GLU A 208 0.42 17.18 -5.48
N ARG A 209 0.33 15.93 -5.04
CA ARG A 209 -0.73 15.41 -4.16
C ARG A 209 -0.17 14.30 -3.26
N PRO A 210 -0.85 13.98 -2.14
CA PRO A 210 -0.51 12.80 -1.36
C PRO A 210 -0.56 11.52 -2.20
N ILE A 211 0.39 10.61 -1.99
CA ILE A 211 0.34 9.29 -2.61
C ILE A 211 -0.71 8.41 -1.92
N ASP A 212 -1.16 7.38 -2.62
CA ASP A 212 -2.08 6.39 -2.08
C ASP A 212 -1.34 5.50 -1.06
N PRO A 213 -1.99 5.07 0.05
CA PRO A 213 -1.33 4.43 1.19
C PRO A 213 -1.00 2.95 0.95
N TRP A 214 -0.30 2.64 -0.15
CA TRP A 214 0.13 1.30 -0.55
C TRP A 214 1.64 1.23 -0.68
N PHE A 215 2.24 0.19 -0.13
CA PHE A 215 3.68 -0.03 -0.16
C PHE A 215 4.00 -1.43 -0.66
N THR A 216 4.98 -1.55 -1.55
CA THR A 216 5.56 -2.84 -1.94
C THR A 216 7.06 -2.85 -1.69
N PRO A 217 7.63 -3.92 -1.10
CA PRO A 217 9.05 -3.98 -0.75
C PRO A 217 9.92 -4.34 -1.97
N TYR A 218 11.05 -3.65 -2.13
CA TYR A 218 12.06 -4.04 -3.13
C TYR A 218 12.49 -5.50 -2.94
N ALA A 219 12.63 -6.22 -4.06
CA ALA A 219 13.01 -7.63 -4.11
C ALA A 219 12.12 -8.57 -3.27
N ALA A 220 10.85 -8.19 -3.06
CA ALA A 220 9.93 -8.87 -2.15
C ALA A 220 10.47 -9.01 -0.70
N ALA A 221 11.49 -8.22 -0.33
CA ALA A 221 12.21 -8.35 0.92
C ALA A 221 11.43 -7.71 2.07
N THR A 222 10.50 -8.46 2.64
CA THR A 222 9.69 -8.04 3.78
C THR A 222 9.57 -9.12 4.84
N ASP A 223 9.38 -8.68 6.08
CA ASP A 223 9.07 -9.50 7.25
C ASP A 223 8.01 -8.78 8.11
N GLU A 224 7.60 -9.41 9.22
CA GLU A 224 6.61 -8.82 10.13
C GLU A 224 7.04 -7.45 10.68
N ARG A 225 8.33 -7.26 10.94
CA ARG A 225 8.88 -6.01 11.48
C ARG A 225 8.74 -4.88 10.47
N ILE A 226 9.12 -5.11 9.21
CA ILE A 226 8.96 -4.15 8.13
C ILE A 226 7.48 -3.81 7.93
N ARG A 227 6.61 -4.83 7.86
CA ARG A 227 5.17 -4.62 7.70
C ARG A 227 4.59 -3.79 8.84
N SER A 228 5.05 -4.00 10.06
CA SER A 228 4.62 -3.22 11.23
C SER A 228 5.04 -1.76 11.14
N ILE A 229 6.29 -1.50 10.77
CA ILE A 229 6.81 -0.13 10.60
C ILE A 229 6.04 0.61 9.50
N VAL A 230 5.88 -0.02 8.33
CA VAL A 230 5.14 0.53 7.18
C VAL A 230 3.68 0.80 7.54
N SER A 231 3.03 -0.13 8.24
CA SER A 231 1.64 0.06 8.70
C SER A 231 1.53 1.18 9.73
N GLY A 232 2.54 1.36 10.57
CA GLY A 232 2.64 2.48 11.51
C GLY A 232 2.73 3.85 10.83
N LEU A 233 3.20 3.89 9.57
CA LEU A 233 3.17 5.09 8.71
C LEU A 233 1.86 5.27 7.96
N GLY A 234 0.89 4.37 8.17
CA GLY A 234 -0.40 4.38 7.50
C GLY A 234 -0.44 3.61 6.18
N PHE A 235 0.67 3.01 5.74
CA PHE A 235 0.73 2.31 4.46
C PHE A 235 0.37 0.83 4.63
N MET A 236 -0.37 0.27 3.66
CA MET A 236 -0.61 -1.16 3.58
C MET A 236 0.55 -1.86 2.85
N PRO A 237 1.23 -2.83 3.46
CA PRO A 237 2.15 -3.69 2.73
C PRO A 237 1.40 -4.57 1.73
N VAL A 238 1.84 -4.55 0.48
CA VAL A 238 1.27 -5.29 -0.65
C VAL A 238 2.32 -6.29 -1.15
N GLY A 239 1.89 -7.53 -1.34
CA GLY A 239 2.63 -8.58 -2.03
C GLY A 239 1.85 -9.06 -3.25
N TRP A 240 2.27 -10.19 -3.83
CA TRP A 240 1.61 -10.76 -5.00
C TRP A 240 1.65 -12.28 -5.00
N THR A 241 0.68 -12.88 -5.68
CA THR A 241 0.61 -14.33 -5.91
C THR A 241 1.10 -14.73 -7.29
N VAL A 242 1.19 -13.79 -8.23
CA VAL A 242 1.64 -14.03 -9.61
C VAL A 242 2.72 -13.01 -9.96
N ALA A 243 3.90 -13.48 -10.35
CA ALA A 243 4.99 -12.63 -10.83
C ALA A 243 5.21 -12.86 -12.33
N ALA A 244 5.23 -11.79 -13.13
CA ALA A 244 5.54 -11.88 -14.55
C ALA A 244 7.00 -12.29 -14.81
N ASN A 245 7.88 -12.05 -13.83
CA ASN A 245 9.32 -12.30 -13.91
C ASN A 245 9.94 -11.60 -15.14
N ASP A 246 9.57 -10.34 -15.33
CA ASP A 246 9.83 -9.50 -16.50
C ASP A 246 10.95 -8.46 -16.30
N TYR A 247 11.50 -8.36 -15.09
CA TYR A 247 12.52 -7.38 -14.72
C TYR A 247 13.89 -7.56 -15.39
N GLY A 248 14.15 -8.73 -15.99
CA GLY A 248 15.46 -9.10 -16.56
C GLY A 248 15.56 -8.93 -18.07
N ASP A 249 16.78 -8.86 -18.60
CA ASP A 249 17.08 -8.72 -20.03
C ASP A 249 16.70 -9.94 -20.88
N THR A 250 16.49 -11.09 -20.25
CA THR A 250 16.08 -12.35 -20.88
C THR A 250 14.57 -12.56 -20.92
N ALA A 251 13.77 -11.62 -20.41
CA ALA A 251 12.32 -11.71 -20.45
C ALA A 251 11.80 -11.72 -21.90
N THR A 252 10.80 -12.56 -22.18
CA THR A 252 10.11 -12.63 -23.47
C THR A 252 8.62 -12.43 -23.27
N SER A 253 7.94 -11.88 -24.27
CA SER A 253 6.49 -11.66 -24.22
C SER A 253 5.72 -12.98 -24.01
N GLU A 254 6.14 -14.05 -24.68
CA GLU A 254 5.54 -15.38 -24.52
C GLU A 254 5.64 -15.88 -23.07
N ALA A 255 6.83 -15.78 -22.46
CA ALA A 255 7.03 -16.25 -21.10
C ALA A 255 6.29 -15.40 -20.07
N VAL A 256 6.18 -14.08 -20.30
CA VAL A 256 5.35 -13.19 -19.48
C VAL A 256 3.88 -13.58 -19.59
N TYR A 257 3.36 -13.76 -20.80
CA TYR A 257 1.98 -14.20 -21.04
C TYR A 257 1.68 -15.54 -20.36
N GLU A 258 2.51 -16.56 -20.59
CA GLU A 258 2.31 -17.90 -20.02
C GLU A 258 2.29 -17.90 -18.49
N ARG A 259 3.20 -17.14 -17.85
CA ARG A 259 3.24 -17.04 -16.38
C ARG A 259 1.98 -16.38 -15.83
N VAL A 260 1.56 -15.28 -16.42
CA VAL A 260 0.38 -14.54 -15.94
C VAL A 260 -0.88 -15.35 -16.16
N MET A 261 -1.09 -15.86 -17.37
CA MET A 261 -2.30 -16.62 -17.69
C MET A 261 -2.36 -17.96 -16.96
N GLY A 262 -1.20 -18.61 -16.74
CA GLY A 262 -1.12 -19.85 -15.95
C GLY A 262 -1.26 -19.63 -14.44
N GLY A 263 -0.96 -18.43 -13.95
CA GLY A 263 -1.08 -18.03 -12.54
C GLY A 263 -2.42 -17.39 -12.19
N ALA A 264 -3.26 -17.02 -13.15
CA ALA A 264 -4.50 -16.29 -12.91
C ALA A 264 -5.49 -17.07 -12.04
N HIS A 265 -5.97 -16.44 -10.96
CA HIS A 265 -7.00 -16.96 -10.06
C HIS A 265 -7.79 -15.81 -9.42
N PRO A 266 -9.01 -16.05 -8.91
CA PRO A 266 -9.79 -15.06 -8.16
C PRO A 266 -8.97 -14.48 -7.00
N GLY A 267 -8.83 -13.16 -6.94
CA GLY A 267 -8.04 -12.46 -5.92
C GLY A 267 -6.56 -12.27 -6.27
N ALA A 268 -6.08 -12.73 -7.43
CA ALA A 268 -4.67 -12.61 -7.76
C ALA A 268 -4.21 -11.14 -7.84
N ILE A 269 -3.03 -10.87 -7.29
CA ILE A 269 -2.26 -9.67 -7.57
C ILE A 269 -1.13 -10.10 -8.51
N VAL A 270 -1.08 -9.49 -9.69
CA VAL A 270 -0.10 -9.78 -10.74
C VAL A 270 0.92 -8.66 -10.78
N GLU A 271 2.18 -9.01 -10.56
CA GLU A 271 3.30 -8.07 -10.55
C GLU A 271 4.03 -8.03 -11.89
N PHE A 272 4.29 -6.80 -12.34
CA PHE A 272 5.02 -6.43 -13.54
C PHE A 272 6.04 -5.32 -13.24
N HIS A 273 6.89 -5.03 -14.22
CA HIS A 273 7.79 -3.88 -14.21
C HIS A 273 7.60 -2.98 -15.43
N LEU A 274 7.74 -1.68 -15.22
CA LEU A 274 7.51 -0.67 -16.26
C LEU A 274 8.79 -0.21 -16.96
N ASP A 275 9.94 -0.35 -16.30
CA ASP A 275 11.22 0.26 -16.68
C ASP A 275 12.38 -0.75 -16.67
N GLY A 276 12.09 -2.00 -17.05
CA GLY A 276 13.08 -3.07 -17.19
C GLY A 276 13.83 -3.03 -18.53
N PRO A 277 14.99 -3.67 -18.63
CA PRO A 277 15.81 -3.69 -19.85
C PRO A 277 15.09 -4.29 -21.05
N ALA A 278 14.14 -5.20 -20.83
CA ALA A 278 13.41 -5.92 -21.87
C ALA A 278 11.95 -5.49 -22.04
N THR A 279 11.47 -4.55 -21.23
CA THR A 279 10.03 -4.25 -21.08
C THR A 279 9.33 -4.00 -22.42
N GLU A 280 9.96 -3.27 -23.35
CA GLU A 280 9.40 -2.92 -24.66
C GLU A 280 9.13 -4.12 -25.58
N TRP A 281 9.90 -5.21 -25.47
CA TRP A 281 9.68 -6.42 -26.28
C TRP A 281 9.14 -7.61 -25.47
N SER A 282 9.01 -7.47 -24.16
CA SER A 282 8.41 -8.47 -23.27
C SER A 282 7.02 -8.04 -22.81
N THR A 283 6.91 -7.38 -21.65
CA THR A 283 5.64 -7.02 -21.00
C THR A 283 4.79 -6.12 -21.87
N ALA A 284 5.36 -5.11 -22.54
CA ALA A 284 4.60 -4.23 -23.43
C ALA A 284 3.91 -4.99 -24.58
N VAL A 285 4.55 -6.05 -25.10
CA VAL A 285 4.01 -6.89 -26.16
C VAL A 285 2.96 -7.88 -25.64
N ALA A 286 3.18 -8.44 -24.44
CA ALA A 286 2.28 -9.44 -23.85
C ALA A 286 1.00 -8.83 -23.26
N LEU A 287 1.09 -7.61 -22.72
CA LEU A 287 0.06 -6.98 -21.90
C LEU A 287 -1.32 -6.89 -22.58
N PRO A 288 -1.46 -6.51 -23.88
CA PRO A 288 -2.75 -6.51 -24.54
C PRO A 288 -3.44 -7.89 -24.52
N GLY A 289 -2.68 -8.95 -24.82
CA GLY A 289 -3.20 -10.32 -24.82
C GLY A 289 -3.54 -10.82 -23.41
N ILE A 290 -2.76 -10.43 -22.40
CA ILE A 290 -3.05 -10.72 -20.99
C ILE A 290 -4.38 -10.09 -20.58
N ILE A 291 -4.57 -8.79 -20.85
CA ILE A 291 -5.79 -8.07 -20.47
C ILE A 291 -7.02 -8.72 -21.13
N ASP A 292 -6.95 -8.98 -22.43
CA ASP A 292 -8.05 -9.58 -23.19
C ASP A 292 -8.32 -11.02 -22.70
N GLY A 293 -7.25 -11.78 -22.43
CA GLY A 293 -7.30 -13.13 -21.88
C GLY A 293 -7.98 -13.19 -20.51
N LEU A 294 -7.56 -12.35 -19.56
CA LEU A 294 -8.13 -12.33 -18.21
C LEU A 294 -9.61 -11.92 -18.24
N ARG A 295 -9.96 -10.89 -19.01
CA ARG A 295 -11.37 -10.48 -19.20
C ARG A 295 -12.20 -11.59 -19.84
N SER A 296 -11.66 -12.32 -20.81
CA SER A 296 -12.36 -13.45 -21.44
C SER A 296 -12.64 -14.62 -20.49
N GLN A 297 -11.84 -14.76 -19.43
CA GLN A 297 -12.06 -15.72 -18.35
C GLN A 297 -13.05 -15.23 -17.28
N GLY A 298 -13.57 -14.01 -17.44
CA GLY A 298 -14.55 -13.41 -16.54
C GLY A 298 -13.93 -12.69 -15.33
N TYR A 299 -12.64 -12.34 -15.39
CA TYR A 299 -12.01 -11.52 -14.36
C TYR A 299 -12.26 -10.02 -14.59
N ASP A 300 -12.61 -9.33 -13.51
CA ASP A 300 -12.62 -7.89 -13.41
C ASP A 300 -11.21 -7.40 -13.02
N LEU A 301 -10.62 -6.54 -13.85
CA LEU A 301 -9.33 -5.93 -13.56
C LEU A 301 -9.55 -4.69 -12.69
N VAL A 302 -9.00 -4.70 -11.48
CA VAL A 302 -9.25 -3.69 -10.45
C VAL A 302 -7.94 -3.12 -9.88
N THR A 303 -8.04 -2.00 -9.17
CA THR A 303 -6.91 -1.48 -8.39
C THR A 303 -6.65 -2.35 -7.15
N VAL A 304 -5.46 -2.24 -6.55
CA VAL A 304 -5.19 -2.84 -5.23
C VAL A 304 -6.17 -2.33 -4.18
N ALA A 305 -6.55 -1.05 -4.23
CA ALA A 305 -7.49 -0.44 -3.29
C ALA A 305 -8.90 -1.06 -3.37
N ASP A 306 -9.35 -1.41 -4.56
CA ASP A 306 -10.63 -2.10 -4.75
C ASP A 306 -10.54 -3.57 -4.38
N LEU A 307 -9.43 -4.24 -4.72
CA LEU A 307 -9.19 -5.63 -4.34
C LEU A 307 -9.10 -5.81 -2.81
N ALA A 308 -8.63 -4.79 -2.09
CA ALA A 308 -8.53 -4.78 -0.63
C ALA A 308 -9.89 -4.69 0.08
N LYS A 309 -10.96 -4.32 -0.63
CA LYS A 309 -12.31 -4.24 -0.07
C LYS A 309 -12.91 -5.64 -0.02
N PRO A 310 -13.79 -5.93 0.97
CA PRO A 310 -14.45 -7.22 0.98
C PRO A 310 -15.38 -7.35 -0.23
N CYS A 311 -15.69 -8.59 -0.62
CA CYS A 311 -16.49 -8.84 -1.82
C CYS A 311 -17.83 -8.10 -1.79
N PRO A 312 -18.21 -7.39 -2.88
CA PRO A 312 -19.56 -6.86 -3.02
C PRO A 312 -20.57 -8.01 -2.89
N ALA A 313 -21.64 -7.77 -2.12
CA ALA A 313 -22.73 -8.74 -1.91
C ALA A 313 -23.61 -8.93 -3.16
#